data_AF-A0A059B428-F1
#
_entry.id   AF-A0A059B428-F1
#
_cell.length_a   1.000
_cell.length_b   1.000
_cell.length_c   1.000
_cell.angle_alpha   90.00
_cell.angle_beta   90.00
_cell.angle_gamma   90.00
#
_symmetry.space_group_name_H-M   'P 1'
#
loop_
_entity.id
_entity.type
_entity.pdbx_description
1 polymer ?
#
loop_
_entity_poly.entity_id
_entity_poly.type
_entity_poly.pdbx_seq_one_letter_code
_entity_poly.pdbx_strand_id
1 'polypeptide(L)'
;MLSSQCFENPPNLSSTCGAGRVEELAGLKTYVTGPSDSKRALLFIPDAFGYEAPKLRKLADKVASAGFFVVVPDFYYGDPVIDVNDPNFNIEVWLKNHSPDKGYEDAKPVIAALKSKGVSAIGVAGFCWGGMVLVKLAGTEDIQAAVILHPGRITEDEIRGKAMPVNMEFLLIFISTIAT
;
A
#
# COMPACT_ATOMS: atom_id res chain seq x y z
N MET A 1 10.66 -24.80 0.47
CA MET A 1 10.72 -23.39 0.86
C MET A 1 9.99 -22.60 -0.21
N LEU A 2 8.83 -22.01 0.09
CA LEU A 2 8.13 -21.13 -0.84
C LEU A 2 8.86 -19.78 -0.83
N SER A 3 9.76 -19.57 -1.80
CA SER A 3 10.29 -18.24 -2.09
C SER A 3 9.11 -17.33 -2.38
N SER A 4 8.94 -16.26 -1.61
CA SER A 4 8.00 -15.21 -1.99
C SER A 4 8.59 -14.53 -3.23
N GLN A 5 7.91 -14.66 -4.37
CA GLN A 5 8.34 -14.08 -5.66
C GLN A 5 8.70 -12.59 -5.57
N CYS A 6 8.19 -11.87 -4.57
CA CYS A 6 8.55 -10.47 -4.29
C CYS A 6 10.07 -10.25 -4.19
N PHE A 7 10.84 -11.20 -3.67
CA PHE A 7 12.29 -11.04 -3.46
C PHE A 7 13.14 -11.44 -4.67
N GLU A 8 12.55 -11.96 -5.75
CA GLU A 8 13.31 -12.38 -6.93
C GLU A 8 13.84 -11.19 -7.74
N ASN A 9 13.22 -10.01 -7.62
CA ASN A 9 13.58 -8.81 -8.39
C ASN A 9 13.49 -7.53 -7.52
N PRO A 10 14.41 -7.32 -6.57
CA PRO A 10 14.39 -6.14 -5.71
C PRO A 10 14.55 -4.84 -6.54
N PRO A 11 13.81 -3.77 -6.23
CA PRO A 11 13.93 -2.50 -6.91
C PRO A 11 15.15 -1.73 -6.44
N ASN A 12 15.75 -0.93 -7.34
CA ASN A 12 16.62 0.16 -6.92
C ASN A 12 15.76 1.29 -6.36
N LEU A 13 15.86 1.55 -5.06
CA LEU A 13 15.09 2.59 -4.39
C LEU A 13 15.51 3.99 -4.85
N SER A 14 14.55 4.92 -4.91
CA SER A 14 14.82 6.29 -5.29
C SER A 14 13.89 7.25 -4.56
N SER A 15 14.44 8.00 -3.60
CA SER A 15 13.70 9.01 -2.85
C SER A 15 13.20 10.17 -3.73
N THR A 16 13.83 10.40 -4.89
CA THR A 16 13.49 11.47 -5.84
C THR A 16 12.59 11.03 -6.99
N CYS A 17 12.15 9.76 -7.03
CA CYS A 17 11.28 9.30 -8.11
C CYS A 17 9.81 9.66 -7.88
N GLY A 18 9.08 9.83 -9.00
CA GLY A 18 7.66 10.18 -9.03
C GLY A 18 7.41 11.67 -9.28
N ALA A 19 6.17 12.01 -9.65
CA ALA A 19 5.70 13.37 -9.92
C ALA A 19 5.06 14.07 -8.69
N GLY A 20 4.79 13.29 -7.64
CA GLY A 20 4.25 13.74 -6.37
C GLY A 20 5.30 14.33 -5.44
N ARG A 21 4.98 14.38 -4.15
CA ARG A 21 5.86 14.90 -3.09
C ARG A 21 5.76 14.03 -1.84
N VAL A 22 6.74 14.17 -0.94
CA VAL A 22 6.67 13.57 0.38
C VAL A 22 6.19 14.60 1.39
N GLU A 23 5.19 14.26 2.18
CA GLU A 23 4.70 15.05 3.31
C GLU A 23 4.44 14.14 4.53
N GLU A 24 4.15 14.75 5.68
CA GLU A 24 3.74 14.01 6.86
C GLU A 24 2.21 13.86 6.89
N LEU A 25 1.75 12.62 7.04
CA LEU A 25 0.33 12.30 7.18
C LEU A 25 0.17 11.29 8.31
N ALA A 26 -0.61 11.66 9.33
CA ALA A 26 -0.87 10.80 10.49
C ALA A 26 0.42 10.29 11.19
N GLY A 27 1.47 11.12 11.24
CA GLY A 27 2.77 10.76 11.84
C GLY A 27 3.67 9.91 10.94
N LEU A 28 3.26 9.60 9.72
CA LEU A 28 4.04 8.84 8.75
C LEU A 28 4.52 9.74 7.60
N LYS A 29 5.79 9.60 7.23
CA LYS A 29 6.27 10.11 5.93
C LYS A 29 5.46 9.43 4.84
N THR A 30 4.89 10.22 3.95
CA THR A 30 3.92 9.73 2.99
C THR A 30 4.18 10.38 1.64
N TYR A 31 4.37 9.56 0.62
CA TYR A 31 4.36 10.05 -0.75
C TYR A 31 2.90 10.32 -1.16
N VAL A 32 2.62 11.53 -1.60
CA VAL A 32 1.29 11.98 -2.02
C VAL A 32 1.32 12.49 -3.45
N THR A 33 0.27 12.19 -4.21
CA THR A 33 0.13 12.59 -5.61
C THR A 33 -1.35 12.73 -6.00
N GLY A 34 -1.63 13.52 -7.03
CA GLY A 34 -2.99 13.84 -7.48
C GLY A 34 -3.64 15.04 -6.79
N PRO A 35 -4.89 15.36 -7.16
CA PRO A 35 -5.62 16.53 -6.67
C PRO A 35 -5.97 16.43 -5.18
N SER A 36 -5.46 17.35 -4.36
CA SER A 36 -5.62 17.33 -2.90
C SER A 36 -7.05 17.59 -2.40
N ASP A 37 -7.92 18.11 -3.27
CA ASP A 37 -9.34 18.37 -3.01
C ASP A 37 -10.26 17.23 -3.48
N SER A 38 -9.70 16.15 -4.02
CA SER A 38 -10.49 14.99 -4.46
C SER A 38 -11.29 14.38 -3.31
N LYS A 39 -12.54 14.03 -3.61
CA LYS A 39 -13.42 13.28 -2.72
C LYS A 39 -13.15 11.77 -2.73
N ARG A 40 -12.28 11.31 -3.64
CA ARG A 40 -11.89 9.91 -3.80
C ARG A 40 -10.38 9.77 -3.57
N ALA A 41 -10.01 8.94 -2.59
CA ALA A 41 -8.62 8.67 -2.29
C ALA A 41 -8.26 7.19 -2.42
N LEU A 42 -6.97 6.94 -2.68
CA LEU A 42 -6.38 5.61 -2.68
C LEU A 42 -5.22 5.57 -1.69
N LEU A 43 -5.29 4.65 -0.74
CA LEU A 43 -4.18 4.29 0.13
C LEU A 43 -3.43 3.12 -0.50
N PHE A 44 -2.17 3.31 -0.85
CA PHE A 44 -1.29 2.21 -1.26
C PHE A 44 -0.48 1.76 -0.06
N ILE A 45 -0.52 0.46 0.23
CA ILE A 45 0.29 -0.18 1.26
C ILE A 45 1.43 -0.93 0.55
N PRO A 46 2.68 -0.45 0.68
CA PRO A 46 3.80 -0.91 -0.13
C PRO A 46 4.12 -2.39 0.09
N ASP A 47 4.91 -2.95 -0.81
CA ASP A 47 5.64 -4.18 -0.54
C ASP A 47 6.77 -3.94 0.47
N ALA A 48 7.55 -4.98 0.79
CA ALA A 48 8.61 -4.90 1.80
C ALA A 48 9.73 -3.90 1.46
N PHE A 49 9.85 -3.44 0.20
CA PHE A 49 10.85 -2.46 -0.23
C PHE A 49 10.43 -1.01 0.03
N GLY A 50 9.17 -0.80 0.41
CA GLY A 50 8.69 0.48 0.91
C GLY A 50 8.27 1.49 -0.14
N TYR A 51 7.88 2.66 0.34
CA TYR A 51 7.22 3.70 -0.45
C TYR A 51 8.15 4.40 -1.47
N GLU A 52 9.47 4.17 -1.39
CA GLU A 52 10.46 4.69 -2.34
C GLU A 52 10.68 3.79 -3.57
N ALA A 53 9.98 2.65 -3.65
CA ALA A 53 10.03 1.78 -4.81
C ALA A 53 9.51 2.50 -6.07
N PRO A 54 10.33 2.67 -7.14
CA PRO A 54 9.94 3.50 -8.27
C PRO A 54 8.70 3.03 -9.03
N LYS A 55 8.49 1.70 -9.12
CA LYS A 55 7.31 1.14 -9.78
C LYS A 55 6.04 1.48 -8.99
N LEU A 56 6.11 1.47 -7.66
CA LEU A 56 4.99 1.82 -6.79
C LEU A 56 4.60 3.30 -6.94
N ARG A 57 5.58 4.21 -6.90
CA ARG A 57 5.32 5.65 -7.08
C ARG A 57 4.79 5.99 -8.48
N LYS A 58 5.35 5.36 -9.53
CA LYS A 58 4.82 5.52 -10.90
C LYS A 58 3.38 5.03 -11.03
N LEU A 59 3.04 3.92 -10.38
CA LEU A 59 1.66 3.43 -10.34
C LEU A 59 0.76 4.42 -9.61
N ALA A 60 1.19 4.96 -8.47
CA ALA A 60 0.46 5.98 -7.74
C ALA A 60 0.22 7.24 -8.59
N ASP A 61 1.24 7.71 -9.33
CA ASP A 61 1.11 8.86 -10.22
C ASP A 61 0.14 8.61 -11.39
N LYS A 62 0.21 7.41 -11.98
CA LYS A 62 -0.71 7.02 -13.07
C LYS A 62 -2.15 6.97 -12.58
N VAL A 63 -2.38 6.44 -11.38
CA VAL A 63 -3.71 6.44 -10.75
C VAL A 63 -4.17 7.86 -10.38
N ALA A 64 -3.27 8.70 -9.88
CA ALA A 64 -3.57 10.10 -9.62
C ALA A 64 -3.97 10.88 -10.88
N SER A 65 -3.38 10.53 -12.04
CA SER A 65 -3.78 11.11 -13.33
C SER A 65 -5.24 10.81 -13.72
N ALA A 66 -5.86 9.78 -13.13
CA ALA A 66 -7.29 9.47 -13.26
C ALA A 66 -8.18 10.25 -12.27
N GLY A 67 -7.63 11.21 -11.53
CA GLY A 67 -8.38 12.11 -10.64
C GLY A 67 -8.57 11.61 -9.20
N PHE A 68 -7.72 10.69 -8.75
CA PHE A 68 -7.69 10.22 -7.35
C PHE A 68 -6.61 10.94 -6.56
N PHE A 69 -6.88 11.21 -5.28
CA PHE A 69 -5.80 11.57 -4.35
C PHE A 69 -5.13 10.29 -3.86
N VAL A 70 -3.86 10.09 -4.16
CA VAL A 70 -3.15 8.85 -3.80
C VAL A 70 -2.14 9.13 -2.70
N VAL A 71 -2.15 8.30 -1.67
CA VAL A 71 -1.19 8.36 -0.55
C VAL A 71 -0.48 7.02 -0.40
N VAL A 72 0.84 7.08 -0.20
CA VAL A 72 1.72 5.91 0.00
C VAL A 72 2.56 6.15 1.26
N PRO A 73 2.05 5.78 2.45
CA PRO A 73 2.75 5.95 3.71
C PRO A 73 3.97 5.03 3.85
N ASP A 74 4.96 5.48 4.60
CA ASP A 74 6.09 4.71 5.08
C ASP A 74 5.69 3.91 6.32
N PHE A 75 5.10 2.73 6.11
CA PHE A 75 4.72 1.80 7.18
C PHE A 75 5.91 1.21 7.94
N TYR A 76 7.15 1.43 7.45
CA TYR A 76 8.35 0.83 8.02
C TYR A 76 9.19 1.84 8.79
N TYR A 77 8.76 3.10 8.88
CA TYR A 77 9.47 4.14 9.64
C TYR A 77 10.94 4.29 9.22
N GLY A 78 11.21 4.23 7.92
CA GLY A 78 12.55 4.30 7.36
C GLY A 78 13.35 2.99 7.38
N ASP A 79 12.71 1.86 7.71
CA ASP A 79 13.34 0.52 7.75
C ASP A 79 12.76 -0.48 6.70
N PRO A 80 12.71 -0.13 5.40
CA PRO A 80 12.33 -1.08 4.37
C PRO A 80 13.43 -2.14 4.16
N VAL A 81 13.08 -3.23 3.49
CA VAL A 81 14.08 -4.19 2.99
C VAL A 81 14.91 -3.51 1.90
N ILE A 82 16.23 -3.40 2.10
CA ILE A 82 17.15 -2.76 1.15
C ILE A 82 17.85 -3.79 0.26
N ASP A 83 18.42 -4.83 0.86
CA ASP A 83 19.14 -5.89 0.15
C ASP A 83 18.72 -7.26 0.68
N VAL A 84 18.09 -8.04 -0.19
CA VAL A 84 17.64 -9.40 0.12
C VAL A 84 18.79 -10.42 0.16
N ASN A 85 19.95 -10.05 -0.38
CA ASN A 85 21.15 -10.89 -0.41
C ASN A 85 22.12 -10.56 0.73
N ASP A 86 21.81 -9.57 1.58
CA ASP A 86 22.61 -9.29 2.77
C ASP A 86 22.58 -10.53 3.69
N PRO A 87 23.74 -11.14 4.01
CA PRO A 87 23.79 -12.32 4.88
C PRO A 87 23.27 -12.06 6.31
N ASN A 88 23.16 -10.80 6.72
CA ASN A 88 22.60 -10.40 8.02
C ASN A 88 21.09 -10.13 7.95
N PHE A 89 20.51 -10.03 6.75
CA PHE A 89 19.09 -9.82 6.59
C PHE A 89 18.32 -11.08 6.99
N ASN A 90 17.40 -10.92 7.94
CA ASN A 90 16.50 -11.99 8.37
C ASN A 90 15.05 -11.53 8.23
N ILE A 91 14.35 -12.09 7.25
CA ILE A 91 12.96 -11.75 6.96
C ILE A 91 12.01 -12.03 8.13
N GLU A 92 12.26 -13.05 8.94
CA GLU A 92 11.41 -13.35 10.10
C GLU A 92 11.57 -12.30 11.21
N VAL A 93 12.79 -11.80 11.41
CA VAL A 93 13.05 -10.69 12.33
C VAL A 93 12.41 -9.40 11.81
N TRP A 94 12.59 -9.12 10.51
CA TRP A 94 11.96 -7.95 9.88
C TRP A 94 10.42 -8.00 9.98
N LEU A 95 9.80 -9.16 9.74
CA LEU A 95 8.35 -9.35 9.89
C LEU A 95 7.86 -9.23 11.34
N LYS A 96 8.70 -9.51 12.34
CA LYS A 96 8.35 -9.26 13.76
C LYS A 96 8.33 -7.76 14.07
N ASN A 97 9.29 -7.00 13.52
CA ASN A 97 9.37 -5.56 13.72
C ASN A 97 8.32 -4.78 12.91
N HIS A 98 7.96 -5.32 11.74
CA HIS A 98 7.00 -4.77 10.79
C HIS A 98 5.85 -5.75 10.57
N SER A 99 5.17 -6.12 11.65
CA SER A 99 4.07 -7.08 11.57
C SER A 99 2.89 -6.49 10.78
N PRO A 100 2.13 -7.31 10.03
CA PRO A 100 0.92 -6.84 9.38
C PRO A 100 -0.14 -6.28 10.36
N ASP A 101 -0.11 -6.71 11.63
CA ASP A 101 -0.96 -6.12 12.69
C ASP A 101 -0.54 -4.68 13.01
N LYS A 102 0.77 -4.40 13.09
CA LYS A 102 1.26 -3.03 13.22
C LYS A 102 0.87 -2.19 12.02
N GLY A 103 1.04 -2.73 10.80
CA GLY A 103 0.59 -2.05 9.59
C GLY A 103 -0.93 -1.76 9.56
N TYR A 104 -1.74 -2.66 10.12
CA TYR A 104 -3.18 -2.45 10.26
C TYR A 104 -3.49 -1.31 11.24
N GLU A 105 -2.81 -1.25 12.39
CA GLU A 105 -2.96 -0.14 13.34
C GLU A 105 -2.49 1.19 12.75
N ASP A 106 -1.38 1.21 12.01
CA ASP A 106 -0.82 2.40 11.35
C ASP A 106 -1.73 2.92 10.23
N ALA A 107 -2.49 2.05 9.56
CA ALA A 107 -3.40 2.44 8.49
C ALA A 107 -4.65 3.18 9.02
N LYS A 108 -5.10 2.91 10.25
CA LYS A 108 -6.29 3.55 10.83
C LYS A 108 -6.19 5.07 10.91
N PRO A 109 -5.14 5.68 11.50
CA PRO A 109 -5.02 7.13 11.57
C PRO A 109 -4.80 7.77 10.20
N VAL A 110 -4.19 7.06 9.24
CA VAL A 110 -4.11 7.52 7.83
C VAL A 110 -5.49 7.62 7.20
N ILE A 111 -6.31 6.57 7.35
CA ILE A 111 -7.70 6.56 6.85
C ILE A 111 -8.53 7.66 7.53
N ALA A 112 -8.37 7.85 8.84
CA ALA A 112 -9.04 8.93 9.56
C ALA A 112 -8.61 10.31 9.04
N ALA A 113 -7.32 10.53 8.80
CA ALA A 113 -6.80 11.79 8.27
C ALA A 113 -7.34 12.09 6.86
N LEU A 114 -7.48 11.06 6.00
CA LEU A 114 -8.14 11.20 4.70
C LEU A 114 -9.60 11.63 4.85
N LYS A 115 -10.37 10.99 5.73
CA LYS A 115 -11.76 11.36 6.02
C LYS A 115 -11.87 12.80 6.54
N SER A 116 -10.99 13.22 7.45
CA SER A 116 -10.94 14.58 7.99
C SER A 116 -10.62 15.64 6.93
N LYS A 117 -9.90 15.29 5.86
CA LYS A 117 -9.68 16.17 4.69
C LYS A 117 -10.90 16.25 3.76
N GLY A 118 -12.00 15.56 4.09
CA GLY A 118 -13.24 15.56 3.33
C GLY A 118 -13.27 14.55 2.19
N VAL A 119 -12.42 13.52 2.24
CA VAL A 119 -12.53 12.33 1.37
C VAL A 119 -13.75 11.51 1.79
N SER A 120 -14.63 11.21 0.85
CA SER A 120 -15.87 10.45 1.10
C SER A 120 -15.80 9.01 0.61
N ALA A 121 -14.83 8.67 -0.25
CA ALA A 121 -14.60 7.31 -0.71
C ALA A 121 -13.10 6.98 -0.71
N ILE A 122 -12.74 5.90 -0.01
CA ILE A 122 -11.37 5.42 0.15
C ILE A 122 -11.28 4.00 -0.42
N GLY A 123 -10.42 3.82 -1.42
CA GLY A 123 -9.95 2.50 -1.80
C GLY A 123 -8.59 2.20 -1.19
N VAL A 124 -8.25 0.93 -1.05
CA VAL A 124 -6.93 0.49 -0.59
C VAL A 124 -6.35 -0.53 -1.55
N ALA A 125 -5.08 -0.34 -1.93
CA ALA A 125 -4.32 -1.30 -2.70
C ALA A 125 -3.13 -1.82 -1.90
N GLY A 126 -3.04 -3.14 -1.74
CA GLY A 126 -1.99 -3.80 -0.97
C GLY A 126 -1.06 -4.61 -1.88
N PHE A 127 0.26 -4.40 -1.74
CA PHE A 127 1.29 -5.06 -2.55
C PHE A 127 2.13 -5.99 -1.67
N CYS A 128 2.26 -7.28 -1.98
CA CYS A 128 3.04 -8.22 -1.17
C CYS A 128 2.69 -8.16 0.34
N TRP A 129 3.61 -7.68 1.19
CA TRP A 129 3.38 -7.39 2.62
C TRP A 129 2.14 -6.52 2.85
N GLY A 130 1.93 -5.48 2.03
CA GLY A 130 0.75 -4.63 2.10
C GLY A 130 -0.56 -5.35 1.77
N GLY A 131 -0.51 -6.46 1.01
CA GLY A 131 -1.66 -7.34 0.82
C GLY A 131 -2.10 -8.02 2.11
N MET A 132 -1.16 -8.37 2.99
CA MET A 132 -1.45 -8.96 4.30
C MET A 132 -2.11 -7.94 5.23
N VAL A 133 -1.68 -6.69 5.20
CA VAL A 133 -2.31 -5.58 5.93
C VAL A 133 -3.72 -5.30 5.39
N LEU A 134 -3.88 -5.25 4.07
CA LEU A 134 -5.17 -5.01 3.42
C LEU A 134 -6.21 -6.05 3.81
N VAL A 135 -5.84 -7.33 3.90
CA VAL A 135 -6.77 -8.37 4.38
C VAL A 135 -7.32 -8.05 5.77
N LYS A 136 -6.53 -7.45 6.67
CA LYS A 136 -7.02 -7.03 7.99
C LYS A 136 -7.96 -5.82 7.90
N LEU A 137 -7.71 -4.90 6.96
CA LEU A 137 -8.55 -3.73 6.70
C LEU A 137 -9.88 -4.07 6.02
N ALA A 138 -9.91 -5.07 5.14
CA ALA A 138 -11.08 -5.43 4.34
C ALA A 138 -12.29 -5.95 5.16
N GLY A 139 -12.15 -6.09 6.48
CA GLY A 139 -13.25 -6.36 7.40
C GLY A 139 -13.86 -5.11 8.06
N THR A 140 -13.42 -3.90 7.71
CA THR A 140 -13.96 -2.64 8.28
C THR A 140 -14.87 -1.92 7.30
N GLU A 141 -15.77 -1.08 7.80
CA GLU A 141 -16.68 -0.25 6.99
C GLU A 141 -15.98 1.03 6.46
N ASP A 142 -14.68 1.20 6.75
CA ASP A 142 -13.96 2.43 6.46
C ASP A 142 -13.52 2.57 5.01
N ILE A 143 -13.52 1.47 4.25
CA ILE A 143 -13.02 1.41 2.87
C ILE A 143 -14.09 0.89 1.90
N GLN A 144 -14.12 1.43 0.68
CA GLN A 144 -15.13 1.13 -0.34
C GLN A 144 -14.58 0.25 -1.48
N ALA A 145 -13.26 0.05 -1.52
CA ALA A 145 -12.63 -0.84 -2.49
C ALA A 145 -11.34 -1.42 -1.90
N ALA A 146 -11.10 -2.72 -2.13
CA ALA A 146 -9.85 -3.39 -1.78
C ALA A 146 -9.28 -4.10 -3.02
N VAL A 147 -8.00 -3.86 -3.32
CA VAL A 147 -7.27 -4.54 -4.40
C VAL A 147 -5.97 -5.12 -3.86
N ILE A 148 -5.80 -6.43 -3.99
CA ILE A 148 -4.56 -7.13 -3.59
C ILE A 148 -3.75 -7.41 -4.85
N LEU A 149 -2.49 -6.99 -4.86
CA LEU A 149 -1.53 -7.26 -5.93
C LEU A 149 -0.42 -8.15 -5.38
N HIS A 150 -0.32 -9.38 -5.91
CA HIS A 150 0.66 -10.40 -5.54
C HIS A 150 0.90 -10.51 -4.01
N PRO A 151 -0.08 -11.01 -3.23
CA PRO A 151 0.00 -10.93 -1.78
C PRO A 151 1.18 -11.69 -1.19
N GLY A 152 1.59 -11.26 0.01
CA GLY A 152 2.38 -12.07 0.92
C GLY A 152 1.59 -13.27 1.45
N ARG A 153 2.05 -13.87 2.55
CA ARG A 153 1.38 -15.06 3.10
C ARG A 153 0.03 -14.66 3.71
N ILE A 154 -1.05 -15.15 3.12
CA ILE A 154 -2.42 -15.00 3.61
C ILE A 154 -3.02 -16.40 3.68
N THR A 155 -3.75 -16.68 4.75
CA THR A 155 -4.49 -17.94 4.94
C THR A 155 -5.94 -17.80 4.43
N GLU A 156 -6.55 -18.93 4.08
CA GLU A 156 -7.98 -18.93 3.69
C GLU A 156 -8.88 -18.39 4.81
N ASP A 157 -8.58 -18.72 6.07
CA ASP A 157 -9.36 -18.28 7.22
C ASP A 157 -9.29 -16.76 7.42
N GLU A 158 -8.19 -16.11 7.06
CA GLU A 158 -8.06 -14.66 7.12
C GLU A 158 -8.90 -13.93 6.05
N ILE A 159 -9.24 -14.61 4.95
CA ILE A 159 -10.10 -14.10 3.88
C ILE A 159 -11.57 -14.44 4.17
N ARG A 160 -11.81 -15.65 4.71
CA ARG A 160 -13.14 -16.20 4.95
C ARG A 160 -13.94 -15.28 5.90
N GLY A 161 -15.14 -14.91 5.48
CA GLY A 161 -16.03 -14.05 6.26
C GLY A 161 -15.73 -12.55 6.17
N LYS A 162 -14.69 -12.12 5.45
CA LYS A 162 -14.48 -10.71 5.12
C LYS A 162 -15.18 -10.39 3.81
N ALA A 163 -16.20 -9.55 3.88
CA ALA A 163 -16.79 -8.95 2.69
C ALA A 163 -15.81 -7.92 2.13
N MET A 164 -14.83 -8.37 1.34
CA MET A 164 -13.94 -7.48 0.60
C MET A 164 -14.80 -6.62 -0.33
N PRO A 165 -14.88 -5.31 -0.10
CA PRO A 165 -15.66 -4.46 -0.99
C PRO A 165 -14.95 -4.43 -2.35
N VAL A 166 -15.57 -5.04 -3.36
CA VAL A 166 -15.10 -4.96 -4.74
C VAL A 166 -15.92 -3.89 -5.43
N ASN A 167 -15.28 -2.77 -5.75
CA ASN A 167 -15.87 -1.77 -6.64
C ASN A 167 -15.30 -1.99 -8.05
N MET A 168 -16.18 -2.30 -9.00
CA MET A 168 -15.82 -2.59 -10.39
C MET A 168 -15.12 -1.41 -11.07
N GLU A 169 -15.46 -0.16 -10.73
CA GLU A 169 -14.79 1.03 -11.29
C GLU A 169 -13.33 1.10 -10.81
N PHE A 170 -13.08 0.82 -9.53
CA PHE A 170 -11.72 0.72 -8.98
C PHE A 170 -10.93 -0.42 -9.62
N LEU A 171 -11.54 -1.60 -9.77
CA LEU A 171 -10.90 -2.75 -10.39
C LEU A 171 -10.53 -2.48 -11.86
N LEU A 172 -11.41 -1.82 -12.62
CA LEU A 172 -11.17 -1.44 -14.01
C LEU A 172 -10.06 -0.39 -14.15
N ILE A 173 -9.95 0.56 -13.23
CA ILE A 173 -8.83 1.51 -13.19
C ILE A 173 -7.52 0.76 -12.94
N PHE A 174 -7.47 -0.17 -11.97
CA PHE A 174 -6.27 -0.98 -11.74
C PHE A 174 -5.90 -1.85 -12.94
N ILE A 175 -6.86 -2.54 -13.55
CA ILE A 175 -6.62 -3.40 -14.73
C ILE A 175 -6.13 -2.57 -15.92
N SER A 176 -6.77 -1.44 -16.24
CA SER A 176 -6.34 -0.57 -17.34
C SER A 176 -4.97 0.08 -17.10
N THR A 177 -4.65 0.34 -15.83
CA THR A 177 -3.38 0.93 -15.41
C THR A 177 -2.22 -0.07 -15.44
N ILE A 178 -2.45 -1.36 -15.18
CA ILE A 178 -1.40 -2.40 -15.21
C ILE A 178 -1.19 -2.96 -16.62
N ALA A 179 -2.22 -2.95 -17.48
CA ALA A 179 -2.15 -3.50 -18.84
C ALA A 179 -1.51 -2.56 -19.90
N THR A 180 -1.02 -1.38 -19.50
CA THR A 180 -0.40 -0.37 -20.38
C THR A 180 0.92 0.12 -19.81
#